data_AF-A0A328ADI2-F1
#
_entry.id   AF-A0A328ADI2-F1
#
_cell.length_a   1.000
_cell.length_b   1.000
_cell.length_c   1.000
_cell.angle_alpha   90.00
_cell.angle_beta   90.00
_cell.angle_gamma   90.00
#
_symmetry.space_group_name_H-M   'P 1'
#
loop_
_entity.id
_entity.type
_entity.pdbx_description
1 polymer ?
#
loop_
_entity_poly.entity_id
_entity_poly.type
_entity_poly.pdbx_seq_one_letter_code
_entity_poly.pdbx_strand_id
1 'polypeptide(L)' 'MPRPTYDKPLEAGAVDGEVAITGPGNVQGAFTPEAALESAQELIEVAKQAEAQEPPSASP' A
#
# COMPACT_ATOMS: atom_id res chain seq x y z
N MET A 1 -6.84 -19.11 -6.15
CA MET A 1 -7.60 -18.51 -5.03
C MET A 1 -7.37 -17.00 -5.10
N PRO A 2 -8.40 -16.15 -4.99
CA PRO A 2 -8.20 -14.70 -4.92
C PRO A 2 -7.34 -14.38 -3.70
N ARG A 3 -6.38 -13.47 -3.85
CA ARG A 3 -5.55 -13.02 -2.72
C ARG A 3 -6.46 -12.18 -1.81
N PRO A 4 -6.43 -12.36 -0.48
CA PRO A 4 -7.21 -11.51 0.42
C PRO A 4 -6.76 -10.06 0.26
N THR A 5 -7.71 -9.15 0.06
CA THR A 5 -7.49 -7.70 0.11
C THR A 5 -7.57 -7.25 1.56
N TYR A 6 -6.65 -6.37 1.94
CA TYR A 6 -6.64 -5.77 3.27
C TYR A 6 -7.32 -4.40 3.21
N ASP A 7 -8.10 -4.09 4.24
CA ASP A 7 -8.90 -2.86 4.38
C ASP A 7 -8.30 -1.87 5.40
N LYS A 8 -7.16 -2.22 6.00
CA LYS A 8 -6.40 -1.37 6.91
C LYS A 8 -5.15 -0.82 6.22
N PRO A 9 -4.75 0.45 6.52
CA PRO A 9 -3.55 1.04 5.95
C PRO A 9 -2.28 0.37 6.48
N LEU A 10 -1.17 0.67 5.82
CA LEU A 10 0.16 0.44 6.37
C LEU A 10 0.47 1.50 7.42
N GLU A 11 1.18 1.11 8.46
CA GLU A 11 1.79 2.02 9.43
C GLU A 11 3.25 2.24 9.02
N ALA A 12 3.76 3.46 9.21
CA ALA A 12 5.13 3.82 8.87
C ALA A 12 5.80 4.60 10.02
N GLY A 13 7.10 4.39 10.21
CA GLY A 13 7.91 5.09 11.20
C GLY A 13 9.35 5.23 10.74
N ALA A 14 10.08 6.21 11.31
CA ALA A 14 11.50 6.39 11.06
C ALA A 14 12.33 5.63 12.11
N VAL A 15 13.23 4.77 11.67
CA VAL A 15 14.12 3.96 12.52
C VAL A 15 15.50 3.94 11.89
N ASP A 16 16.53 4.36 12.63
CA ASP A 16 17.93 4.32 12.19
C ASP A 16 18.22 4.95 10.80
N GLY A 17 17.47 5.99 10.44
CA GLY A 17 17.61 6.69 9.15
C GLY A 17 16.85 6.04 7.99
N GLU A 18 16.12 4.96 8.26
CA GLU A 18 15.24 4.26 7.32
C GLU A 18 13.77 4.56 7.63
N VAL A 19 12.91 4.38 6.63
CA VAL A 19 11.47 4.35 6.78
C VAL A 19 11.03 2.89 6.86
N ALA A 20 10.63 2.46 8.05
CA ALA A 20 10.08 1.14 8.29
C ALA A 20 8.56 1.17 8.13
N ILE A 21 8.00 0.17 7.45
CA ILE A 21 6.55 -0.05 7.33
C ILE A 21 6.15 -1.37 7.97
N THR A 22 4.94 -1.39 8.53
CA THR A 22 4.27 -2.60 9.01
C THR A 22 2.81 -2.58 8.59
N GLY A 23 2.27 -3.74 8.26
CA GLY A 23 0.90 -3.85 7.74
C GLY A 23 0.24 -5.20 8.00
N PRO A 24 -1.04 -5.31 7.63
CA PRO A 24 -1.80 -6.55 7.77
C PRO A 24 -1.17 -7.69 6.95
N GLY A 25 -1.30 -8.92 7.44
CA GLY A 25 -0.83 -10.10 6.71
C GLY A 25 0.69 -10.28 6.61
N ASN A 26 1.43 -9.77 7.60
CA ASN A 26 2.91 -9.80 7.65
C ASN A 26 3.57 -8.94 6.58
N VAL A 27 2.90 -7.87 6.12
CA VAL A 27 3.56 -6.85 5.29
C VAL A 27 4.52 -6.08 6.18
N GLN A 28 5.80 -6.09 5.82
CA GLN A 28 6.86 -5.38 6.51
C GLN A 28 7.98 -5.04 5.52
N GLY A 29 8.61 -3.89 5.70
CA GLY A 29 9.69 -3.44 4.83
C GLY A 29 10.43 -2.25 5.42
N ALA A 30 11.66 -2.02 4.96
CA ALA A 30 12.45 -0.84 5.28
C ALA A 30 12.97 -0.21 3.98
N PHE A 31 12.95 1.11 3.92
CA PHE A 31 13.31 1.88 2.74
C PHE A 31 14.23 3.02 3.13
N THR A 32 15.08 3.46 2.20
CA THR A 32 15.70 4.79 2.35
C THR A 32 14.62 5.87 2.28
N PRO A 33 14.86 7.08 2.82
CA PRO A 33 13.90 8.17 2.74
C PRO A 33 13.44 8.49 1.30
N GLU A 34 14.36 8.46 0.34
CA GLU A 34 14.06 8.73 -1.07
C GLU A 34 13.17 7.63 -1.67
N ALA A 35 13.53 6.35 -1.45
CA ALA A 35 12.76 5.22 -1.94
C ALA A 35 11.35 5.18 -1.32
N ALA A 36 11.20 5.57 -0.06
CA ALA A 36 9.91 5.65 0.61
C ALA A 36 9.01 6.73 -0.02
N LEU A 37 9.57 7.90 -0.36
CA LEU A 37 8.84 8.98 -1.00
C LEU A 37 8.36 8.60 -2.41
N GLU A 38 9.24 8.04 -3.23
CA GLU A 38 8.89 7.56 -4.58
C GLU A 38 7.82 6.46 -4.51
N SER A 39 7.99 5.49 -3.60
CA SER A 39 7.03 4.40 -3.42
C SER A 39 5.66 4.90 -2.95
N ALA A 40 5.62 5.90 -2.07
CA ALA A 40 4.37 6.49 -1.60
C ALA A 40 3.61 7.19 -2.74
N GLN A 41 4.32 7.89 -3.63
CA GLN A 41 3.72 8.51 -4.82
C GLN A 41 3.11 7.47 -5.75
N GLU A 42 3.87 6.42 -6.08
CA GLU A 42 3.39 5.32 -6.92
C GLU A 42 2.13 4.66 -6.32
N LEU A 43 2.13 4.38 -5.01
CA LEU A 43 0.98 3.79 -4.32
C LEU A 43 -0.26 4.68 -4.42
N ILE A 44 -0.12 6.00 -4.26
CA ILE A 44 -1.22 6.95 -4.40
C ILE A 44 -1.77 6.94 -5.83
N GLU A 45 -0.91 6.90 -6.84
CA GLU A 45 -1.33 6.86 -8.24
C GLU A 45 -2.07 5.57 -8.58
N VAL A 46 -1.54 4.42 -8.17
CA VAL A 46 -2.17 3.11 -8.40
C VAL A 46 -3.49 2.99 -7.63
N ALA A 47 -3.58 3.52 -6.41
CA ALA A 47 -4.84 3.54 -5.65
C ALA A 47 -5.95 4.29 -6.41
N LYS A 48 -5.65 5.48 -6.95
CA LYS A 48 -6.59 6.26 -7.78
C LYS A 48 -7.01 5.49 -9.03
N GLN A 49 -6.09 4.80 -9.68
CA GLN A 49 -6.40 3.97 -10.83
C GLN A 49 -7.33 2.81 -10.47
N ALA A 50 -7.12 2.17 -9.31
CA ALA A 50 -7.96 1.08 -8.82
C ALA A 50 -9.38 1.57 -8.47
N GLU A 51 -9.52 2.75 -7.86
CA GLU A 51 -10.84 3.37 -7.60
C GLU A 51 -11.60 3.67 -8.90
N ALA A 52 -10.90 4.09 -9.95
CA ALA A 52 -11.49 4.36 -11.26
C ALA A 52 -11.89 3.09 -12.05
N GLN A 53 -11.40 1.92 -11.64
CA GLN A 53 -11.68 0.64 -12.29
C GLN A 53 -12.93 -0.05 -11.70
N GLU A 54 -14.03 0.68 -11.46
CA GLU A 54 -15.29 0.14 -10.88
C GLU A 54 -15.49 -1.35 -11.20
N PRO A 55 -15.69 -2.23 -10.18
CA PRO A 55 -15.90 -3.64 -10.46
C PRO A 55 -17.13 -3.79 -11.39
N PRO A 56 -17.14 -4.76 -12.32
CA PRO A 56 -18.36 -5.06 -13.04
C PRO A 56 -19.45 -5.31 -12.00
N SER A 57 -20.46 -4.45 -12.02
CA SER A 57 -21.60 -4.44 -11.11
C SER A 57 -22.04 -5.88 -10.83
N ALA A 58 -21.91 -6.32 -9.57
CA ALA A 58 -22.49 -7.57 -9.15
C ALA A 58 -24.00 -7.37 -9.09
N SER A 59 -24.69 -7.65 -10.19
CA SER A 59 -26.14 -7.78 -10.22
C SER A 59 -26.57 -9.04 -9.50
N PRO A 60 -27.44 -8.96 -8.48
CA PRO A 60 -28.55 -9.89 -8.30
C PRO A 60 -29.77 -9.45 -9.11
#